data_AF-A0A2A8D1N1-F1
#
_entry.id   AF-A0A2A8D1N1-F1
#
_cell.length_a   1.000
_cell.length_b   1.000
_cell.length_c   1.000
_cell.angle_alpha   90.00
_cell.angle_beta   90.00
_cell.angle_gamma   90.00
#
_symmetry.space_group_name_H-M   'P 1'
#
loop_
_entity.id
_entity.type
_entity.pdbx_description
1 polymer ?
#
loop_
_entity_poly.entity_id
_entity_poly.type
_entity_poly.pdbx_seq_one_letter_code
_entity_poly.pdbx_strand_id
1 'polypeptide(L)'
;QLAQLPVDPEWRNATFGPDWSLPPDALDKPNEQGFVDPRQYQYPVAWNIPGRHVFRGHVSWDLLKEAADQPLFRACIEIRKQRISTLDWCFRISPQYAAKMAKSSGKSQQEIEEDLRKQYQDEIDELTAFWQVPDRKNGYEFSDWMNLVQEEQLTWDALAIFPSRTYGGDLTNLTVLDGSTIKPLLDEKGGRPTPPFPAYQQILYGYPRGDYTADTVDRDGKLVVPDAY
;
A
#
# COMPACT_ATOMS: atom_id res chain seq x y z
N GLN A 1 33.09 -17.21 -54.84
CA GLN A 1 32.37 -17.45 -53.58
C GLN A 1 32.16 -16.09 -52.92
N LEU A 2 30.92 -15.65 -52.74
CA LEU A 2 30.63 -14.43 -51.98
C LEU A 2 31.00 -14.71 -50.51
N ALA A 3 31.99 -13.99 -49.99
CA ALA A 3 32.36 -14.09 -48.58
C ALA A 3 31.15 -13.68 -47.74
N GLN A 4 30.63 -14.60 -46.93
CA GLN A 4 29.59 -14.27 -45.96
C GLN A 4 30.16 -13.21 -45.00
N LEU A 5 29.43 -12.10 -44.86
CA LEU A 5 29.78 -11.08 -43.89
C LEU A 5 29.71 -11.67 -42.47
N PRO A 6 30.57 -11.23 -41.55
CA PRO A 6 30.54 -11.70 -40.18
C PRO A 6 29.18 -11.42 -39.54
N VAL A 7 28.62 -12.44 -38.90
CA VAL A 7 27.37 -12.35 -38.14
C VAL A 7 27.67 -11.61 -36.84
N ASP A 8 26.80 -10.68 -36.47
CA ASP A 8 26.93 -9.91 -35.23
C ASP A 8 26.83 -10.87 -34.01
N PRO A 9 27.85 -10.92 -33.12
CA PRO A 9 27.83 -11.78 -31.95
C PRO A 9 26.70 -11.43 -30.96
N GLU A 10 26.12 -10.23 -31.02
CA GLU A 10 24.96 -9.85 -30.18
C GLU A 10 23.66 -10.56 -30.59
N TRP A 11 23.57 -11.12 -31.82
CA TRP A 11 22.40 -11.90 -32.23
C TRP A 11 22.20 -13.18 -31.40
N ARG A 12 23.25 -13.63 -30.70
CA ARG A 12 23.18 -14.75 -29.74
C ARG A 12 22.68 -14.35 -28.36
N ASN A 13 22.59 -13.05 -28.05
CA ASN A 13 22.07 -12.57 -26.77
C ASN A 13 20.55 -12.35 -26.79
N ALA A 14 19.92 -12.39 -27.97
CA ALA A 14 18.48 -12.30 -28.08
C ALA A 14 17.82 -13.62 -27.65
N THR A 15 16.86 -13.54 -26.73
CA THR A 15 16.09 -14.69 -26.21
C THR A 15 15.32 -15.43 -27.31
N PHE A 16 15.07 -14.78 -28.46
CA PHE A 16 14.49 -15.39 -29.67
C PHE A 16 15.23 -14.92 -30.93
N GLY A 17 16.42 -15.47 -31.16
CA GLY A 17 17.19 -15.25 -32.37
C GLY A 17 16.73 -16.14 -33.54
N PRO A 18 17.03 -15.77 -34.80
CA PRO A 18 16.77 -16.64 -35.95
C PRO A 18 17.51 -17.98 -35.78
N ASP A 19 16.78 -19.08 -35.93
CA ASP A 19 17.25 -20.48 -35.75
C ASP A 19 17.54 -20.91 -34.30
N TRP A 20 17.08 -20.15 -33.30
CA TRP A 20 17.15 -20.52 -31.88
C TRP A 20 15.75 -20.58 -31.25
N SER A 21 15.29 -21.77 -30.88
CA SER A 21 14.03 -21.94 -30.16
C SER A 21 14.16 -21.47 -28.71
N LEU A 22 13.10 -20.88 -28.15
CA LEU A 22 13.02 -20.67 -26.70
C LEU A 22 13.10 -22.03 -25.99
N PRO A 23 14.05 -22.24 -25.06
CA PRO A 23 13.99 -23.40 -24.18
C PRO A 23 12.68 -23.34 -23.37
N PRO A 24 12.00 -24.46 -23.12
CA PRO A 24 10.80 -24.46 -22.31
C PRO A 24 11.17 -23.99 -20.90
N ASP A 25 10.54 -22.90 -20.45
CA ASP A 25 10.71 -22.39 -19.09
C ASP A 25 9.58 -22.92 -18.19
N ALA A 26 9.87 -23.07 -16.90
CA ALA A 26 8.87 -23.48 -15.93
C ALA A 26 7.82 -22.35 -15.76
N LEU A 27 6.55 -22.72 -15.55
CA LEU A 27 5.48 -21.75 -15.28
C LEU A 27 5.77 -20.92 -14.01
N ASP A 28 6.41 -21.53 -13.02
CA ASP A 28 6.89 -20.91 -11.79
C ASP A 28 8.39 -21.14 -11.68
N LYS A 29 9.12 -20.10 -11.30
CA LYS A 29 10.57 -20.19 -11.14
C LYS A 29 10.92 -21.04 -9.92
N PRO A 30 11.80 -22.03 -10.07
CA PRO A 30 12.33 -22.74 -8.92
C PRO A 30 13.17 -21.81 -8.03
N ASN A 31 13.10 -22.03 -6.72
CA ASN A 31 14.00 -21.42 -5.74
C ASN A 31 15.44 -21.95 -5.91
N GLU A 32 16.39 -21.43 -5.12
CA GLU A 32 17.80 -21.83 -5.19
C GLU A 32 18.04 -23.33 -4.98
N GLN A 33 17.09 -24.03 -4.36
CA GLN A 33 17.12 -25.48 -4.09
C GLN A 33 16.48 -26.31 -5.21
N GLY A 34 15.96 -25.67 -6.25
CA GLY A 34 15.32 -26.32 -7.40
C GLY A 34 13.85 -26.69 -7.18
N PHE A 35 13.22 -26.24 -6.09
CA PHE A 35 11.79 -26.46 -5.82
C PHE A 35 10.97 -25.22 -6.14
N VAL A 36 9.72 -25.42 -6.55
CA VAL A 36 8.78 -24.31 -6.74
C VAL A 36 8.11 -23.99 -5.41
N ASP A 37 8.14 -22.72 -5.02
CA ASP A 37 7.45 -22.25 -3.83
C ASP A 37 5.92 -22.23 -4.05
N PRO A 38 5.11 -22.48 -3.01
CA PRO A 38 3.66 -22.49 -3.14
C PRO A 38 3.10 -21.10 -3.42
N ARG A 39 2.01 -21.05 -4.21
CA ARG A 39 1.19 -19.84 -4.40
C ARG A 39 0.16 -19.70 -3.29
N GLN A 40 -0.24 -18.47 -2.97
CA GLN A 40 -1.28 -18.18 -1.98
C GLN A 40 -2.67 -18.58 -2.48
N TYR A 41 -2.98 -18.30 -3.75
CA TYR A 41 -4.24 -18.65 -4.41
C TYR A 41 -4.07 -18.61 -5.93
N GLN A 42 -5.09 -19.13 -6.64
CA GLN A 42 -5.14 -19.05 -8.10
C GLN A 42 -5.60 -17.65 -8.54
N TYR A 43 -4.64 -16.73 -8.75
CA TYR A 43 -4.94 -15.41 -9.29
C TYR A 43 -5.26 -15.46 -10.79
N PRO A 44 -6.03 -14.49 -11.33
CA PRO A 44 -6.36 -14.44 -12.74
C PRO A 44 -5.13 -14.29 -13.64
N VAL A 45 -5.12 -15.00 -14.77
CA VAL A 45 -4.06 -14.87 -15.78
C VAL A 45 -3.98 -13.42 -16.25
N ALA A 46 -2.76 -12.92 -16.39
CA ALA A 46 -2.45 -11.54 -16.79
C ALA A 46 -2.90 -10.46 -15.80
N TRP A 47 -2.94 -10.75 -14.50
CA TRP A 47 -3.27 -9.77 -13.44
C TRP A 47 -2.51 -8.45 -13.55
N ASN A 48 -1.22 -8.46 -13.87
CA ASN A 48 -0.44 -7.22 -13.92
C ASN A 48 -0.57 -6.44 -15.24
N ILE A 49 -1.16 -7.00 -16.31
CA ILE A 49 -1.22 -6.33 -17.62
C ILE A 49 -2.22 -5.15 -17.58
N PRO A 50 -1.84 -3.94 -18.06
CA PRO A 50 -2.75 -2.80 -18.12
C PRO A 50 -3.91 -3.03 -19.11
N GLY A 51 -5.07 -2.42 -18.84
CA GLY A 51 -6.24 -2.45 -19.74
C GLY A 51 -7.10 -3.72 -19.71
N ARG A 52 -6.62 -4.85 -19.13
CA ARG A 52 -7.40 -6.11 -19.06
C ARG A 52 -8.31 -6.23 -17.82
N HIS A 53 -8.10 -5.37 -16.81
CA HIS A 53 -8.70 -5.51 -15.46
C HIS A 53 -9.94 -4.68 -15.19
N VAL A 54 -10.40 -3.88 -16.14
CA VAL A 54 -11.60 -3.07 -15.92
C VAL A 54 -12.86 -3.95 -15.72
N PHE A 55 -12.82 -5.26 -16.02
CA PHE A 55 -14.05 -6.07 -16.13
C PHE A 55 -14.01 -7.54 -15.67
N ARG A 56 -12.99 -8.04 -14.96
CA ARG A 56 -13.00 -9.45 -14.49
C ARG A 56 -12.83 -9.56 -12.98
N GLY A 57 -13.90 -9.24 -12.26
CA GLY A 57 -13.99 -9.40 -10.80
C GLY A 57 -15.35 -9.00 -10.20
N HIS A 58 -16.45 -9.41 -10.84
CA HIS A 58 -17.86 -9.40 -10.37
C HIS A 58 -18.57 -8.09 -10.00
N VAL A 59 -17.91 -7.00 -9.60
CA VAL A 59 -18.59 -5.71 -9.31
C VAL A 59 -17.76 -4.55 -9.88
N SER A 60 -18.37 -3.70 -10.70
CA SER A 60 -17.72 -2.49 -11.20
C SER A 60 -17.68 -1.42 -10.11
N TRP A 61 -16.66 -0.56 -10.17
CA TRP A 61 -16.62 0.64 -9.34
C TRP A 61 -17.91 1.47 -9.52
N ASP A 62 -18.34 1.71 -10.76
CA ASP A 62 -19.59 2.46 -11.02
C ASP A 62 -20.79 1.87 -10.27
N LEU A 63 -20.92 0.55 -10.20
CA LEU A 63 -22.00 -0.12 -9.48
C LEU A 63 -21.89 0.08 -7.96
N LEU A 64 -20.68 0.06 -7.39
CA LEU A 64 -20.48 0.35 -5.96
C LEU A 64 -20.87 1.78 -5.63
N LYS A 65 -20.52 2.74 -6.51
CA LYS A 65 -20.90 4.14 -6.35
C LYS A 65 -22.42 4.32 -6.43
N GLU A 66 -23.05 3.76 -7.45
CA GLU A 66 -24.52 3.80 -7.62
C GLU A 66 -25.26 3.14 -6.45
N ALA A 67 -24.70 2.06 -5.89
CA ALA A 67 -25.22 1.42 -4.70
C ALA A 67 -25.07 2.31 -3.46
N ALA A 68 -23.89 2.89 -3.22
CA ALA A 68 -23.64 3.78 -2.08
C ALA A 68 -24.53 5.04 -2.11
N ASP A 69 -24.91 5.52 -3.30
CA ASP A 69 -25.78 6.68 -3.49
C ASP A 69 -27.27 6.38 -3.25
N GLN A 70 -27.68 5.12 -3.10
CA GLN A 70 -29.07 4.80 -2.75
C GLN A 70 -29.40 5.36 -1.36
N PRO A 71 -30.61 5.91 -1.14
CA PRO A 71 -30.95 6.65 0.08
C PRO A 71 -30.67 5.89 1.39
N LEU A 72 -30.94 4.58 1.42
CA LEU A 72 -30.70 3.75 2.59
C LEU A 72 -29.20 3.59 2.88
N PHE A 73 -28.40 3.26 1.87
CA PHE A 73 -26.97 3.05 2.02
C PHE A 73 -26.25 4.36 2.32
N ARG A 74 -26.61 5.44 1.62
CA ARG A 74 -26.10 6.80 1.89
C ARG A 74 -26.38 7.22 3.32
N ALA A 75 -27.58 6.99 3.84
CA ALA A 75 -27.91 7.31 5.24
C ALA A 75 -27.06 6.50 6.23
N CYS A 76 -26.87 5.20 5.99
CA CYS A 76 -26.01 4.35 6.83
C CYS A 76 -24.54 4.82 6.83
N ILE A 77 -24.02 5.19 5.66
CA ILE A 77 -22.66 5.70 5.49
C ILE A 77 -22.48 7.01 6.26
N GLU A 78 -23.38 7.98 6.09
CA GLU A 78 -23.30 9.26 6.79
C GLU A 78 -23.42 9.11 8.32
N ILE A 79 -24.30 8.22 8.80
CA ILE A 79 -24.39 7.91 10.24
C ILE A 79 -23.07 7.31 10.74
N ARG A 80 -22.43 6.45 9.96
CA ARG A 80 -21.16 5.83 10.35
C ARG A 80 -20.04 6.87 10.38
N LYS A 81 -19.94 7.70 9.34
CA LYS A 81 -18.99 8.82 9.22
C LYS A 81 -19.07 9.73 10.43
N GLN A 82 -20.28 10.23 10.72
CA GLN A 82 -20.54 11.09 11.86
C GLN A 82 -20.10 10.42 13.18
N ARG A 83 -20.48 9.16 13.40
CA ARG A 83 -20.14 8.45 14.65
C ARG A 83 -18.63 8.32 14.88
N ILE A 84 -17.83 8.17 13.83
CA ILE A 84 -16.37 8.04 13.96
C ILE A 84 -15.71 9.41 14.05
N SER A 85 -16.19 10.39 13.28
CA SER A 85 -15.63 11.74 13.26
C SER A 85 -15.89 12.49 14.56
N THR A 86 -16.97 12.18 15.29
CA THR A 86 -17.30 12.81 16.58
C THR A 86 -16.65 12.13 17.79
N LEU A 87 -15.83 11.10 17.60
CA LEU A 87 -15.11 10.50 18.73
C LEU A 87 -14.00 11.44 19.20
N ASP A 88 -13.74 11.44 20.51
CA ASP A 88 -12.60 12.16 21.07
C ASP A 88 -11.32 11.35 20.82
N TRP A 89 -10.62 11.69 19.74
CA TRP A 89 -9.35 11.08 19.39
C TRP A 89 -8.20 11.68 20.20
N CYS A 90 -7.38 10.82 20.82
CA CYS A 90 -6.18 11.24 21.53
C CYS A 90 -5.04 10.24 21.32
N PHE A 91 -3.83 10.75 21.23
CA PHE A 91 -2.62 9.92 21.23
C PHE A 91 -2.30 9.54 22.67
N ARG A 92 -2.12 8.23 22.89
CA ARG A 92 -1.72 7.67 24.18
C ARG A 92 -0.64 6.63 23.97
N ILE A 93 0.13 6.42 25.03
CA ILE A 93 1.11 5.35 25.08
C ILE A 93 0.36 4.02 25.13
N SER A 94 0.85 3.03 24.38
CA SER A 94 0.22 1.72 24.33
C SER A 94 0.28 1.04 25.71
N PRO A 95 -0.87 0.66 26.30
CA PRO A 95 -0.90 -0.05 27.58
C PRO A 95 -0.14 -1.37 27.53
N GLN A 96 -0.09 -2.02 26.37
CA GLN A 96 0.64 -3.27 26.18
C GLN A 96 2.15 -3.07 26.23
N TYR A 97 2.64 -1.93 25.71
CA TYR A 97 4.07 -1.59 25.79
C TYR A 97 4.46 -1.28 27.23
N ALA A 98 3.65 -0.48 27.94
CA ALA A 98 3.84 -0.21 29.36
C ALA A 98 3.85 -1.50 30.20
N ALA A 99 2.93 -2.45 29.93
CA ALA A 99 2.89 -3.74 30.61
C ALA A 99 4.12 -4.63 30.33
N LYS A 100 4.68 -4.59 29.11
CA LYS A 100 5.93 -5.29 28.79
C LYS A 100 7.11 -4.69 29.56
N MET A 101 7.21 -3.36 29.59
CA MET A 101 8.25 -2.66 30.35
C MET A 101 8.11 -2.88 31.86
N ALA A 102 6.90 -2.98 32.39
CA ALA A 102 6.64 -3.33 33.78
C ALA A 102 7.20 -4.69 34.17
N LYS A 103 7.03 -5.69 33.30
CA LYS A 103 7.58 -7.04 33.52
C LYS A 103 9.11 -7.06 33.51
N SER A 104 9.77 -6.23 32.70
CA SER A 104 11.24 -6.19 32.63
C SER A 104 11.88 -5.34 33.72
N SER A 105 11.18 -4.32 34.24
CA SER A 105 11.73 -3.36 35.21
C SER A 105 11.23 -3.56 36.64
N GLY A 106 10.20 -4.39 36.86
CA GLY A 106 9.67 -4.70 38.19
C GLY A 106 8.88 -3.56 38.86
N LYS A 107 8.67 -2.44 38.18
CA LYS A 107 7.84 -1.30 38.65
C LYS A 107 6.35 -1.53 38.36
N SER A 108 5.50 -0.76 39.04
CA SER A 108 4.05 -0.75 38.76
C SER A 108 3.77 -0.21 37.36
N GLN A 109 2.72 -0.73 36.71
CA GLN A 109 2.32 -0.31 35.36
C GLN A 109 2.02 1.20 35.28
N GLN A 110 1.43 1.77 36.34
CA GLN A 110 1.05 3.19 36.39
C GLN A 110 2.27 4.12 36.45
N GLU A 111 3.28 3.77 37.25
CA GLU A 111 4.51 4.56 37.38
C GLU A 111 5.29 4.62 36.06
N ILE A 112 5.32 3.50 35.33
CA ILE A 112 5.96 3.45 34.01
C ILE A 112 5.19 4.26 32.99
N GLU A 113 3.85 4.22 33.02
CA GLU A 113 3.04 5.02 32.12
C GLU A 113 3.27 6.52 32.35
N GLU A 114 3.38 6.95 33.60
CA GLU A 114 3.72 8.34 33.94
C GLU A 114 5.13 8.73 33.51
N ASP A 115 6.12 7.87 33.74
CA ASP A 115 7.51 8.09 33.31
C ASP A 115 7.61 8.20 31.77
N LEU A 116 6.97 7.27 31.04
CA LEU A 116 6.93 7.29 29.58
C LEU A 116 6.15 8.49 29.05
N ARG A 117 5.06 8.89 29.71
CA ARG A 117 4.29 10.07 29.31
C ARG A 117 5.15 11.33 29.40
N LYS A 118 5.94 11.48 30.47
CA LYS A 118 6.88 12.61 30.58
C LYS A 118 7.95 12.57 29.50
N GLN A 119 8.44 11.38 29.14
CA GLN A 119 9.46 11.23 28.12
C GLN A 119 8.96 11.56 26.71
N TYR A 120 7.76 11.11 26.36
CA TYR A 120 7.19 11.21 25.01
C TYR A 120 6.17 12.35 24.86
N GLN A 121 6.12 13.28 25.82
CA GLN A 121 5.14 14.38 25.78
C GLN A 121 5.34 15.25 24.53
N ASP A 122 6.59 15.59 24.19
CA ASP A 122 6.92 16.41 23.02
C ASP A 122 6.49 15.73 21.70
N GLU A 123 6.72 14.41 21.58
CA GLU A 123 6.30 13.63 20.40
C GLU A 123 4.77 13.53 20.30
N ILE A 124 4.08 13.37 21.42
CA ILE A 124 2.61 13.37 21.47
C ILE A 124 2.07 14.72 21.02
N ASP A 125 2.69 15.82 21.44
CA ASP A 125 2.27 17.17 21.07
C ASP A 125 2.53 17.43 19.57
N GLU A 126 3.66 16.96 19.03
CA GLU A 126 3.96 17.02 17.59
C GLU A 126 2.94 16.21 16.77
N LEU A 127 2.66 14.97 17.16
CA LEU A 127 1.64 14.13 16.50
C LEU A 127 0.27 14.80 16.58
N THR A 128 -0.10 15.33 17.75
CA THR A 128 -1.38 16.03 17.93
C THR A 128 -1.47 17.23 16.99
N ALA A 129 -0.40 18.02 16.86
CA ALA A 129 -0.35 19.16 15.94
C ALA A 129 -0.39 18.73 14.47
N PHE A 130 0.29 17.64 14.09
CA PHE A 130 0.24 17.10 12.73
C PHE A 130 -1.18 16.66 12.37
N TRP A 131 -1.82 15.88 13.24
CA TRP A 131 -3.12 15.30 12.98
C TRP A 131 -4.28 16.28 13.07
N GLN A 132 -4.09 17.50 13.59
CA GLN A 132 -5.09 18.56 13.46
C GLN A 132 -5.40 18.88 11.99
N VAL A 133 -4.38 18.87 11.11
CA VAL A 133 -4.50 19.12 9.67
C VAL A 133 -3.60 18.13 8.91
N PRO A 134 -4.04 16.87 8.74
CA PRO A 134 -3.22 15.81 8.13
C PRO A 134 -2.98 16.01 6.63
N ASP A 135 -3.85 16.77 5.94
CA ASP A 135 -3.66 17.19 4.56
C ASP A 135 -3.55 18.71 4.47
N ARG A 136 -2.36 19.24 4.77
CA ARG A 136 -2.09 20.70 4.79
C ARG A 136 -2.18 21.33 3.41
N LYS A 137 -1.99 20.55 2.34
CA LYS A 137 -2.09 21.04 0.96
C LYS A 137 -3.52 21.44 0.62
N ASN A 138 -4.49 20.62 1.03
CA ASN A 138 -5.90 20.88 0.79
C ASN A 138 -6.58 21.62 1.96
N GLY A 139 -5.91 21.71 3.12
CA GLY A 139 -6.40 22.40 4.31
C GLY A 139 -7.50 21.62 5.04
N TYR A 140 -7.53 20.29 4.91
CA TYR A 140 -8.53 19.46 5.58
C TYR A 140 -8.16 19.26 7.04
N GLU A 141 -9.06 19.66 7.94
CA GLU A 141 -8.98 19.32 9.36
C GLU A 141 -9.14 17.81 9.57
N PHE A 142 -8.75 17.31 10.74
CA PHE A 142 -8.83 15.89 11.06
C PHE A 142 -10.21 15.28 10.79
N SER A 143 -11.28 15.99 11.17
CA SER A 143 -12.67 15.56 11.00
C SER A 143 -13.04 15.40 9.53
N ASP A 144 -12.70 16.38 8.70
CA ASP A 144 -12.96 16.38 7.25
C ASP A 144 -12.14 15.31 6.55
N TRP A 145 -10.86 15.19 6.90
CA TRP A 145 -10.00 14.14 6.39
C TRP A 145 -10.51 12.75 6.76
N MET A 146 -10.96 12.56 8.01
CA MET A 146 -11.54 11.30 8.47
C MET A 146 -12.87 10.98 7.78
N ASN A 147 -13.64 12.01 7.38
CA ASN A 147 -14.83 11.83 6.56
C ASN A 147 -14.48 11.35 5.15
N LEU A 148 -13.43 11.90 4.52
CA LEU A 148 -12.94 11.46 3.21
C LEU A 148 -12.44 10.00 3.26
N VAL A 149 -11.64 9.67 4.27
CA VAL A 149 -11.12 8.31 4.47
C VAL A 149 -12.24 7.29 4.63
N GLN A 150 -13.26 7.63 5.41
CA GLN A 150 -14.41 6.75 5.62
C GLN A 150 -15.30 6.64 4.38
N GLU A 151 -15.46 7.71 3.61
CA GLU A 151 -16.16 7.65 2.32
C GLU A 151 -15.46 6.65 1.39
N GLU A 152 -14.14 6.75 1.24
CA GLU A 152 -13.37 5.83 0.38
C GLU A 152 -13.48 4.37 0.86
N GLN A 153 -13.38 4.14 2.17
CA GLN A 153 -13.46 2.80 2.74
C GLN A 153 -14.87 2.20 2.67
N LEU A 154 -15.93 2.99 2.89
CA LEU A 154 -17.30 2.48 2.94
C LEU A 154 -17.97 2.39 1.57
N THR A 155 -17.54 3.21 0.59
CA THR A 155 -18.06 3.17 -0.78
C THR A 155 -17.25 2.20 -1.65
N TRP A 156 -15.92 2.28 -1.62
CA TRP A 156 -15.06 1.50 -2.51
C TRP A 156 -14.40 0.30 -1.85
N ASP A 157 -14.25 0.29 -0.52
CA ASP A 157 -13.41 -0.70 0.19
C ASP A 157 -11.96 -0.71 -0.37
N ALA A 158 -11.48 0.46 -0.80
CA ALA A 158 -10.21 0.61 -1.50
C ALA A 158 -9.43 1.87 -1.05
N LEU A 159 -9.39 2.13 0.26
CA LEU A 159 -8.71 3.30 0.80
C LEU A 159 -7.23 3.36 0.36
N ALA A 160 -6.88 4.43 -0.37
CA ALA A 160 -5.53 4.74 -0.79
C ALA A 160 -5.12 6.12 -0.27
N ILE A 161 -3.97 6.19 0.42
CA ILE A 161 -3.44 7.44 0.99
C ILE A 161 -2.03 7.64 0.46
N PHE A 162 -1.77 8.79 -0.15
CA PHE A 162 -0.47 9.17 -0.67
C PHE A 162 0.29 10.07 0.30
N PRO A 163 1.41 9.61 0.88
CA PRO A 163 2.26 10.42 1.75
C PRO A 163 3.14 11.36 0.92
N SER A 164 2.88 12.66 1.01
CA SER A 164 3.78 13.68 0.44
C SER A 164 4.82 14.08 1.47
N ARG A 165 6.09 14.09 1.06
CA ARG A 165 7.23 14.45 1.92
C ARG A 165 7.85 15.78 1.51
N THR A 166 8.49 16.48 2.44
CA THR A 166 9.33 17.65 2.15
C THR A 166 10.60 17.22 1.39
N TYR A 167 11.34 18.18 0.84
CA TYR A 167 12.69 17.93 0.33
C TYR A 167 13.64 17.35 1.39
N GLY A 168 13.37 17.58 2.68
CA GLY A 168 14.11 17.00 3.80
C GLY A 168 13.71 15.56 4.15
N GLY A 169 12.65 15.03 3.52
CA GLY A 169 12.15 13.67 3.74
C GLY A 169 11.04 13.55 4.80
N ASP A 170 10.69 14.65 5.47
CA ASP A 170 9.65 14.67 6.51
C ASP A 170 8.25 14.57 5.92
N LEU A 171 7.37 13.83 6.57
CA LEU A 171 5.98 13.71 6.16
C LEU A 171 5.26 15.05 6.29
N THR A 172 4.66 15.53 5.20
CA THR A 172 3.97 16.83 5.16
C THR A 172 2.47 16.68 5.02
N ASN A 173 2.02 15.81 4.10
CA ASN A 173 0.60 15.66 3.79
C ASN A 173 0.25 14.19 3.59
N LEU A 174 -0.97 13.83 4.00
CA LEU A 174 -1.61 12.56 3.73
C LEU A 174 -2.80 12.80 2.79
N THR A 175 -2.54 12.79 1.49
CA THR A 175 -3.59 13.02 0.50
C THR A 175 -4.37 11.73 0.25
N VAL A 176 -5.67 11.75 0.49
CA VAL A 176 -6.58 10.65 0.13
C VAL A 176 -6.70 10.62 -1.39
N LEU A 177 -6.47 9.45 -1.98
CA LEU A 177 -6.64 9.20 -3.40
C LEU A 177 -7.94 8.44 -3.65
N ASP A 178 -8.48 8.58 -4.86
CA ASP A 178 -9.57 7.74 -5.34
C ASP A 178 -9.09 6.30 -5.49
N GLY A 179 -9.58 5.44 -4.59
CA GLY A 179 -9.24 4.02 -4.53
C GLY A 179 -9.54 3.25 -5.81
N SER A 180 -10.57 3.67 -6.56
CA SER A 180 -10.96 3.02 -7.82
C SER A 180 -9.86 3.10 -8.90
N THR A 181 -8.95 4.06 -8.76
CA THR A 181 -7.83 4.27 -9.68
C THR A 181 -6.59 3.47 -9.34
N ILE A 182 -6.54 2.85 -8.14
CA ILE A 182 -5.35 2.13 -7.67
C ILE A 182 -5.53 0.63 -7.90
N LYS A 183 -4.58 0.06 -8.65
CA LYS A 183 -4.51 -1.35 -8.96
C LYS A 183 -3.40 -2.01 -8.14
N PRO A 184 -3.72 -2.95 -7.24
CA PRO A 184 -2.72 -3.81 -6.62
C PRO A 184 -2.09 -4.73 -7.68
N LEU A 185 -0.77 -4.84 -7.66
CA LEU A 185 0.01 -5.78 -8.45
C LEU A 185 0.29 -7.04 -7.63
N LEU A 186 0.49 -8.15 -8.33
CA LEU A 186 0.79 -9.45 -7.72
C LEU A 186 2.17 -9.95 -8.14
N ASP A 187 2.84 -10.64 -7.23
CA ASP A 187 4.04 -11.42 -7.53
C ASP A 187 3.67 -12.78 -8.15
N GLU A 188 4.69 -13.59 -8.44
CA GLU A 188 4.51 -14.95 -8.99
C GLU A 188 3.74 -15.90 -8.05
N LYS A 189 3.81 -15.66 -6.74
CA LYS A 189 3.14 -16.42 -5.67
C LYS A 189 1.71 -15.94 -5.42
N GLY A 190 1.27 -14.87 -6.06
CA GLY A 190 -0.02 -14.23 -5.79
C GLY A 190 -0.03 -13.34 -4.54
N GLY A 191 1.14 -13.09 -3.96
CA GLY A 191 1.36 -12.13 -2.90
C GLY A 191 1.59 -10.72 -3.44
N ARG A 192 1.83 -9.79 -2.51
CA ARG A 192 2.19 -8.41 -2.84
C ARG A 192 3.69 -8.35 -3.16
N PRO A 193 4.10 -7.79 -4.31
CA PRO A 193 5.51 -7.58 -4.62
C PRO A 193 6.23 -6.79 -3.53
N THR A 194 7.45 -7.22 -3.20
CA THR A 194 8.33 -6.54 -2.25
C THR A 194 9.17 -5.48 -2.97
N PRO A 195 9.55 -4.38 -2.30
CA PRO A 195 10.48 -3.40 -2.88
C PRO A 195 11.79 -4.06 -3.32
N PRO A 196 12.38 -3.66 -4.47
CA PRO A 196 12.08 -2.47 -5.27
C PRO A 196 10.98 -2.67 -6.33
N PHE A 197 10.32 -3.83 -6.37
CA PHE A 197 9.29 -4.11 -7.37
C PHE A 197 8.00 -3.34 -7.06
N PRO A 198 7.29 -2.86 -8.08
CA PRO A 198 6.06 -2.10 -7.88
C PRO A 198 4.95 -3.00 -7.35
N ALA A 199 4.29 -2.55 -6.28
CA ALA A 199 3.20 -3.25 -5.64
C ALA A 199 1.83 -2.66 -6.00
N TYR A 200 1.80 -1.39 -6.41
CA TYR A 200 0.59 -0.68 -6.79
C TYR A 200 0.82 0.11 -8.07
N GLN A 201 -0.23 0.26 -8.86
CA GLN A 201 -0.21 1.03 -10.08
C GLN A 201 -1.45 1.90 -10.16
N GLN A 202 -1.28 3.19 -10.46
CA GLN A 202 -2.41 4.07 -10.69
C GLN A 202 -2.82 4.02 -12.17
N ILE A 203 -4.08 3.67 -12.42
CA ILE A 203 -4.69 3.60 -13.75
C ILE A 203 -5.58 4.82 -13.95
N LEU A 204 -5.22 5.66 -14.93
CA LEU A 204 -6.03 6.80 -15.34
C LEU A 204 -6.30 6.72 -16.84
N TYR A 205 -7.56 6.88 -17.24
CA TYR A 205 -8.01 6.73 -18.63
C TYR A 205 -7.61 5.39 -19.27
N GLY A 206 -7.55 4.32 -18.47
CA GLY A 206 -7.14 2.99 -18.91
C GLY A 206 -5.63 2.78 -19.06
N TYR A 207 -4.81 3.80 -18.76
CA TYR A 207 -3.35 3.72 -18.87
C TYR A 207 -2.68 3.81 -17.50
N PRO A 208 -1.59 3.04 -17.27
CA PRO A 208 -0.78 3.19 -16.08
C PRO A 208 -0.06 4.53 -16.11
N ARG A 209 -0.15 5.29 -15.01
CA ARG A 209 0.45 6.63 -14.87
C ARG A 209 1.58 6.70 -13.86
N GLY A 210 1.57 5.82 -12.88
CA GLY A 210 2.59 5.75 -11.85
C GLY A 210 2.58 4.39 -11.17
N ASP A 211 3.78 3.94 -10.83
CA ASP A 211 4.02 2.71 -10.10
C ASP A 211 4.53 3.05 -8.70
N TYR A 212 4.03 2.35 -7.69
CA TYR A 212 4.34 2.58 -6.28
C TYR A 212 4.72 1.28 -5.60
N THR A 213 5.71 1.34 -4.73
CA THR A 213 6.20 0.19 -3.95
C THR A 213 5.38 0.00 -2.68
N ALA A 214 5.38 -1.21 -2.15
CA ALA A 214 4.89 -1.49 -0.81
C ALA A 214 6.02 -1.24 0.20
N ASP A 215 6.41 0.02 0.36
CA ASP A 215 7.47 0.37 1.29
C ASP A 215 7.00 0.10 2.72
N THR A 216 7.73 -0.77 3.43
CA THR A 216 7.68 -0.84 4.89
C THR A 216 8.86 -0.04 5.43
N VAL A 217 8.59 1.08 6.09
CA VAL A 217 9.63 1.77 6.86
C VAL A 217 9.71 1.14 8.26
N ASP A 218 10.92 0.88 8.75
CA ASP A 218 11.10 0.52 10.17
C ASP A 218 10.77 1.73 11.06
N ARG A 219 10.72 1.51 12.37
CA ARG A 219 10.67 2.56 13.41
C ARG A 219 11.73 3.64 13.24
N ASP A 220 12.88 3.31 12.65
CA ASP A 220 13.98 4.24 12.40
C ASP A 220 13.89 4.94 11.02
N GLY A 221 12.77 4.81 10.31
CA GLY A 221 12.55 5.47 9.01
C GLY A 221 13.36 4.87 7.84
N LYS A 222 14.07 3.76 8.06
CA LYS A 222 14.78 3.02 7.01
C LYS A 222 13.80 2.18 6.20
N LEU A 223 13.97 2.17 4.87
CA LEU A 223 13.26 1.24 4.00
C LEU A 223 13.66 -0.18 4.38
N VAL A 224 12.74 -0.94 4.96
CA VAL A 224 12.88 -2.36 5.22
C VAL A 224 12.26 -3.09 4.04
N VAL A 225 13.00 -4.01 3.45
CA VAL A 225 12.45 -4.96 2.49
C VAL A 225 11.71 -6.02 3.33
N PRO A 226 10.39 -6.19 3.19
CA PRO A 226 9.70 -7.32 3.79
C PRO A 226 10.35 -8.59 3.23
N ASP A 227 10.74 -9.52 4.11
CA ASP A 227 11.52 -10.76 3.87
C ASP A 227 13.03 -10.71 4.17
N ALA A 228 13.54 -9.66 4.81
CA ALA A 228 14.82 -9.73 5.53
C ALA A 228 14.63 -10.35 6.93
N TYR A 229 14.38 -11.66 6.98
CA TYR A 229 14.61 -12.49 8.17
C TYR A 229 15.67 -13.54 7.87
#